data_AF-A0ABD6T3T2-F1
#
_entry.id   AF-A0ABD6T3T2-F1
#
_cell.length_a   1.000
_cell.length_b   1.000
_cell.length_c   1.000
_cell.angle_alpha   90.00
_cell.angle_beta   90.00
_cell.angle_gamma   90.00
#
_symmetry.space_group_name_H-M   'P 1'
#
loop_
_entity.id
_entity.type
_entity.pdbx_description
1 polymer ?
#
loop_
_entity_poly.entity_id
_entity_poly.type
_entity_poly.pdbx_seq_one_letter_code
_entity_poly.pdbx_strand_id
1 'polypeptide(L)'
;MKKINHELFGELIYDGYWTGKQKITIFGHDKIVPLIIHGEEDDLCPTIQEESYSKFSADINRLTQEAEQAIFEYYQEECLEYRVMLGDESADEIAPIITTTQQLGKLVDLIGLTILPDFEDGVRRVGLVFNCTWEEDGVGVRFENEEVAKVGYQDIVI
;
A
#
# COMPACT_ATOMS: atom_id res chain seq x y z
N MET A 1 -3.96 -25.35 -4.92
CA MET A 1 -4.28 -24.26 -3.99
C MET A 1 -4.18 -24.80 -2.58
N LYS A 2 -3.00 -24.67 -1.97
CA LYS A 2 -2.79 -24.94 -0.55
C LYS A 2 -3.49 -23.86 0.27
N LYS A 3 -4.05 -24.24 1.41
CA LYS A 3 -4.75 -23.34 2.33
C LYS A 3 -4.28 -23.61 3.73
N ILE A 4 -3.93 -22.54 4.47
CA ILE A 4 -3.50 -22.63 5.85
C ILE A 4 -4.24 -21.58 6.70
N ASN A 5 -4.22 -21.76 8.01
CA ASN A 5 -4.66 -20.75 8.96
C ASN A 5 -3.45 -20.37 9.82
N HIS A 6 -2.88 -19.21 9.54
CA HIS A 6 -1.70 -18.69 10.20
C HIS A 6 -2.08 -17.92 11.46
N GLU A 7 -1.33 -18.05 12.54
CA GLU A 7 -1.65 -17.35 13.80
C GLU A 7 -1.63 -15.82 13.65
N LEU A 8 -0.70 -15.31 12.82
CA LEU A 8 -0.52 -13.88 12.58
C LEU A 8 -1.40 -13.33 11.45
N PHE A 9 -1.48 -14.05 10.32
CA PHE A 9 -2.10 -13.56 9.09
C PHE A 9 -3.54 -14.05 8.90
N GLY A 10 -3.99 -14.99 9.72
CA GLY A 10 -5.27 -15.66 9.57
C GLY A 10 -5.30 -16.61 8.39
N GLU A 11 -6.44 -16.67 7.69
CA GLU A 11 -6.63 -17.57 6.57
C GLU A 11 -5.81 -17.14 5.35
N LEU A 12 -4.94 -18.03 4.87
CA LEU A 12 -4.11 -17.83 3.69
C LEU A 12 -4.34 -18.91 2.64
N ILE A 13 -4.36 -18.50 1.36
CA ILE A 13 -4.51 -19.35 0.19
C ILE A 13 -3.32 -19.11 -0.74
N TYR A 14 -2.68 -20.20 -1.18
CA TYR A 14 -1.59 -20.13 -2.15
C TYR A 14 -2.12 -20.21 -3.59
N ASP A 15 -1.83 -19.16 -4.37
CA ASP A 15 -2.11 -19.03 -5.80
C ASP A 15 -1.01 -18.16 -6.46
N GLY A 16 0.19 -18.74 -6.63
CA GLY A 16 1.40 -18.03 -7.05
C GLY A 16 2.07 -17.21 -5.94
N TYR A 17 1.25 -16.62 -5.07
CA TYR A 17 1.65 -16.00 -3.80
C TYR A 17 0.73 -16.47 -2.67
N TRP A 18 1.13 -16.22 -1.43
CA TRP A 18 0.25 -16.40 -0.29
C TRP A 18 -0.68 -15.19 -0.16
N THR A 19 -1.97 -15.46 -0.21
CA THR A 19 -3.00 -14.41 -0.22
C THR A 19 -3.94 -14.54 0.97
N GLY A 20 -4.22 -13.41 1.62
CA GLY A 20 -5.14 -13.29 2.74
C GLY A 20 -6.02 -12.05 2.61
N LYS A 21 -6.66 -11.65 3.70
CA LYS A 21 -7.42 -10.40 3.76
C LYS A 21 -7.11 -9.65 5.05
N GLN A 22 -6.87 -8.35 4.93
CA GLN A 22 -6.62 -7.48 6.07
C GLN A 22 -7.65 -6.35 6.13
N LYS A 23 -8.08 -6.03 7.35
CA LYS A 23 -8.84 -4.80 7.60
C LYS A 23 -7.85 -3.68 7.95
N ILE A 24 -7.92 -2.57 7.22
CA ILE A 24 -7.09 -1.37 7.41
C ILE A 24 -7.99 -0.14 7.43
N THR A 25 -7.75 0.78 8.36
CA THR A 25 -8.43 2.07 8.40
C THR A 25 -7.52 3.12 7.77
N ILE A 26 -7.97 3.72 6.68
CA ILE A 26 -7.21 4.74 5.93
C ILE A 26 -8.16 5.78 5.34
N PHE A 27 -7.74 7.04 5.33
CA PHE A 27 -8.56 8.21 5.04
C PHE A 27 -9.86 8.27 5.86
N GLY A 28 -9.81 7.76 7.09
CA GLY A 28 -10.98 7.67 7.98
C GLY A 28 -12.00 6.58 7.60
N HIS A 29 -11.66 5.67 6.68
CA HIS A 29 -12.54 4.59 6.22
C HIS A 29 -11.93 3.21 6.47
N ASP A 30 -12.75 2.29 6.93
CA ASP A 30 -12.39 0.88 7.04
C ASP A 30 -12.44 0.20 5.67
N LYS A 31 -11.34 -0.44 5.27
CA LYS A 31 -11.21 -1.19 4.02
C LYS A 31 -10.78 -2.62 4.33
N ILE A 32 -11.38 -3.59 3.64
CA ILE A 32 -10.92 -4.98 3.63
C ILE A 32 -10.20 -5.19 2.31
N VAL A 33 -8.90 -5.39 2.36
CA VAL A 33 -8.04 -5.49 1.19
C VAL A 33 -7.32 -6.84 1.14
N PRO A 34 -6.98 -7.35 -0.05
CA PRO A 34 -6.10 -8.49 -0.16
C PRO A 34 -4.76 -8.22 0.53
N LEU A 35 -4.30 -9.20 1.28
CA LEU A 35 -2.93 -9.30 1.80
C LEU A 35 -2.16 -10.20 0.85
N ILE A 36 -1.00 -9.76 0.37
CA ILE A 36 -0.07 -10.56 -0.45
C ILE A 36 1.21 -10.74 0.36
N ILE A 37 1.66 -11.99 0.48
CA ILE A 37 2.93 -12.33 1.13
C ILE A 37 3.76 -13.08 0.09
N HIS A 38 4.95 -12.54 -0.21
CA HIS A 38 5.87 -13.19 -1.14
C HIS A 38 6.49 -14.41 -0.46
N GLY A 39 6.28 -15.59 -1.02
CA GLY A 39 6.82 -16.84 -0.50
C GLY A 39 6.45 -18.02 -1.40
N GLU A 40 7.10 -19.15 -1.19
CA GLU A 40 6.88 -20.37 -1.96
C GLU A 40 5.74 -21.21 -1.33
N GLU A 41 5.14 -22.12 -2.11
CA GLU A 41 4.04 -22.97 -1.61
C GLU A 41 4.44 -23.77 -0.37
N ASP A 42 5.70 -24.20 -0.28
CA ASP A 42 6.22 -25.03 0.81
C ASP A 42 7.03 -24.26 1.85
N ASP A 43 7.28 -22.96 1.65
CA ASP A 43 8.03 -22.12 2.56
C ASP A 43 7.37 -20.75 2.71
N LEU A 44 6.48 -20.67 3.70
CA LEU A 44 5.77 -19.45 4.07
C LEU A 44 6.57 -18.59 5.08
N CYS A 45 7.78 -19.00 5.48
CA CYS A 45 8.31 -18.58 6.78
C CYS A 45 9.76 -18.06 6.80
N PRO A 46 10.09 -16.94 6.11
CA PRO A 46 11.12 -16.04 6.58
C PRO A 46 10.62 -15.29 7.83
N THR A 47 11.28 -15.48 8.97
CA THR A 47 10.98 -14.80 10.25
C THR A 47 10.80 -13.29 10.09
N ILE A 48 11.50 -12.67 9.13
CA ILE A 48 11.43 -11.23 8.88
C ILE A 48 10.06 -10.77 8.35
N GLN A 49 9.33 -11.60 7.61
CA GLN A 49 8.03 -11.23 7.04
C GLN A 49 6.94 -11.23 8.11
N GLU A 50 6.99 -12.20 9.02
CA GLU A 50 6.17 -12.20 10.24
C GLU A 50 6.49 -10.98 11.11
N GLU A 51 7.77 -10.68 11.33
CA GLU A 51 8.19 -9.50 12.07
C GLU A 51 7.73 -8.21 11.39
N SER A 52 7.85 -8.11 10.06
CA SER A 52 7.43 -6.95 9.25
C SER A 52 5.96 -6.66 9.47
N TYR A 53 5.10 -7.66 9.33
CA TYR A 53 3.67 -7.49 9.55
C TYR A 53 3.32 -7.25 11.01
N SER A 54 3.98 -7.93 11.95
CA SER A 54 3.74 -7.75 13.40
C SER A 54 4.05 -6.32 13.84
N LYS A 55 5.19 -5.77 13.41
CA LYS A 55 5.59 -4.39 13.70
C LYS A 55 4.70 -3.38 13.00
N PHE A 56 4.39 -3.59 11.72
CA PHE A 56 3.45 -2.75 10.99
C PHE A 56 2.07 -2.73 11.66
N SER A 57 1.55 -3.89 12.07
CA SER A 57 0.23 -4.01 12.70
C SER A 57 0.18 -3.34 14.07
N ALA A 58 1.28 -3.36 14.83
CA ALA A 58 1.37 -2.69 16.12
C ALA A 58 1.24 -1.15 15.99
N ASP A 59 1.77 -0.59 14.90
CA ASP A 59 1.82 0.86 14.64
C ASP A 59 0.86 1.30 13.51
N ILE A 60 -0.08 0.45 13.10
CA ILE A 60 -0.85 0.62 11.86
C ILE A 60 -1.53 1.99 11.73
N ASN A 61 -2.07 2.53 12.83
CA ASN A 61 -2.75 3.84 12.81
C ASN A 61 -1.78 5.00 12.54
N ARG A 62 -0.55 4.92 13.04
CA ARG A 62 0.49 5.92 12.76
C ARG A 62 0.95 5.79 11.31
N LEU A 63 1.22 4.57 10.88
CA LEU A 63 1.73 4.28 9.54
C LEU A 63 0.73 4.62 8.44
N THR A 64 -0.57 4.40 8.66
CA THR A 64 -1.59 4.83 7.70
C THR A 64 -1.68 6.35 7.62
N GLN A 65 -1.58 7.07 8.75
CA GLN A 65 -1.55 8.54 8.74
C GLN A 65 -0.31 9.10 8.01
N GLU A 66 0.85 8.48 8.22
CA GLU A 66 2.08 8.83 7.50
C GLU A 66 1.95 8.55 6.00
N ALA A 67 1.33 7.43 5.60
CA ALA A 67 1.03 7.15 4.19
C ALA A 67 0.05 8.16 3.58
N GLU A 68 -1.03 8.51 4.28
CA GLU A 68 -1.98 9.53 3.82
C GLU A 68 -1.30 10.85 3.52
N GLN A 69 -0.40 11.28 4.43
CA GLN A 69 0.38 12.50 4.27
C GLN A 69 1.38 12.40 3.12
N ALA A 70 2.10 11.28 3.02
CA ALA A 70 3.12 11.11 1.98
C ALA A 70 2.53 11.01 0.57
N ILE A 71 1.36 10.36 0.40
CA ILE A 71 0.63 10.36 -0.88
C ILE A 71 0.13 11.77 -1.20
N PHE A 72 -0.32 12.54 -0.20
CA PHE A 72 -0.75 13.92 -0.41
C PHE A 72 0.40 14.81 -0.89
N GLU A 73 1.57 14.70 -0.28
CA GLU A 73 2.78 15.42 -0.71
C GLU A 73 3.17 15.03 -2.13
N TYR A 74 3.23 13.72 -2.42
CA TYR A 74 3.51 13.21 -3.77
C TYR A 74 2.50 13.73 -4.80
N TYR A 75 1.21 13.73 -4.47
CA TYR A 75 0.18 14.29 -5.33
C TYR A 75 0.40 15.79 -5.59
N GLN A 76 0.71 16.59 -4.57
CA GLN A 76 0.92 18.04 -4.74
C GLN A 76 2.10 18.35 -5.65
N GLU A 77 3.17 17.55 -5.58
CA GLU A 77 4.36 17.70 -6.43
C GLU A 77 4.03 17.43 -7.91
N GLU A 78 3.30 16.36 -8.20
CA GLU A 78 3.04 15.92 -9.57
C GLU A 78 1.77 16.52 -10.19
N CYS A 79 0.81 16.99 -9.38
CA CYS A 79 -0.54 17.38 -9.83
C CYS A 79 -0.51 18.41 -10.96
N LEU A 80 0.35 19.44 -10.87
CA LEU A 80 0.42 20.47 -11.91
C LEU A 80 0.93 19.91 -13.25
N GLU A 81 1.87 18.96 -13.23
CA GLU A 81 2.40 18.33 -14.44
C GLU A 81 1.33 17.44 -15.10
N TYR A 82 0.64 16.61 -14.31
CA TYR A 82 -0.49 15.81 -14.80
C TYR A 82 -1.58 16.69 -15.42
N ARG A 83 -1.96 17.80 -14.77
CA ARG A 83 -2.98 18.72 -15.28
C ARG A 83 -2.58 19.33 -16.64
N VAL A 84 -1.30 19.66 -16.85
CA VAL A 84 -0.80 20.16 -18.14
C VAL A 84 -0.94 19.09 -19.24
N MET A 85 -0.67 17.83 -18.92
CA MET A 85 -0.79 16.72 -19.88
C MET A 85 -2.25 16.39 -20.24
N LEU A 86 -3.16 16.49 -19.27
CA LEU A 86 -4.59 16.19 -19.44
C LEU A 86 -5.34 17.26 -20.23
N GLY A 87 -4.89 18.51 -20.15
CA GLY A 87 -5.61 19.66 -20.69
C GLY A 87 -6.84 20.07 -19.87
N ASP A 88 -7.33 21.29 -20.12
CA ASP A 88 -8.33 21.96 -19.27
C ASP A 88 -9.66 21.21 -19.10
N GLU A 89 -10.08 20.40 -20.09
CA GLU A 89 -11.39 19.76 -20.07
C GLU A 89 -11.50 18.58 -19.08
N SER A 90 -10.38 17.93 -18.74
CA SER A 90 -10.38 16.72 -17.89
C SER A 90 -9.53 16.84 -16.63
N ALA A 91 -8.72 17.91 -16.52
CA ALA A 91 -7.81 18.13 -15.40
C ALA A 91 -8.53 18.21 -14.04
N ASP A 92 -9.70 18.85 -13.97
CA ASP A 92 -10.45 19.00 -12.71
C ASP A 92 -11.17 17.72 -12.26
N GLU A 93 -11.40 16.78 -13.16
CA GLU A 93 -12.02 15.49 -12.83
C GLU A 93 -10.96 14.46 -12.41
N ILE A 94 -9.83 14.42 -13.12
CA ILE A 94 -8.78 13.41 -12.97
C ILE A 94 -7.75 13.81 -11.90
N ALA A 95 -7.33 15.08 -11.90
CA ALA A 95 -6.31 15.64 -11.00
C ALA A 95 -6.79 16.98 -10.41
N PRO A 96 -7.86 17.00 -9.59
CA PRO A 96 -8.37 18.23 -8.99
C PRO A 96 -7.37 18.88 -8.03
N ILE A 97 -7.32 20.21 -8.01
CA ILE A 97 -6.53 20.93 -7.00
C ILE A 97 -7.16 20.71 -5.62
N ILE A 98 -6.45 20.04 -4.73
CA ILE A 98 -6.86 19.78 -3.35
C ILE A 98 -5.87 20.42 -2.37
N THR A 99 -6.32 20.67 -1.14
CA THR A 99 -5.51 21.31 -0.09
C THR A 99 -5.46 20.51 1.21
N THR A 100 -6.18 19.38 1.29
CA THR A 100 -6.18 18.53 2.48
C THR A 100 -6.12 17.04 2.15
N THR A 101 -5.58 16.25 3.08
CA THR A 101 -5.54 14.78 2.99
C THR A 101 -6.93 14.16 2.95
N GLN A 102 -7.96 14.77 3.56
CA GLN A 102 -9.34 14.25 3.45
C GLN A 102 -9.92 14.36 2.04
N GLN A 103 -9.49 15.35 1.25
CA GLN A 103 -9.89 15.44 -0.16
C GLN A 103 -9.18 14.38 -1.00
N LEU A 104 -7.92 14.07 -0.68
CA LEU A 104 -7.17 13.00 -1.33
C LEU A 104 -7.86 11.64 -1.18
N GLY A 105 -8.48 11.37 -0.02
CA GLY A 105 -9.23 10.13 0.21
C GLY A 105 -10.42 9.89 -0.74
N LYS A 106 -10.79 10.86 -1.58
CA LYS A 106 -11.77 10.70 -2.66
C LYS A 106 -11.15 10.32 -4.00
N LEU A 107 -9.84 10.53 -4.13
CA LEU A 107 -9.06 10.32 -5.35
C LEU A 107 -8.27 9.02 -5.30
N VAL A 108 -8.04 8.47 -4.10
CA VAL A 108 -7.32 7.21 -3.91
C VAL A 108 -8.19 6.16 -3.25
N ASP A 109 -7.97 4.90 -3.61
CA ASP A 109 -8.60 3.75 -2.96
C ASP A 109 -7.54 2.72 -2.62
N LEU A 110 -7.50 2.28 -1.36
CA LEU A 110 -6.59 1.24 -0.93
C LEU A 110 -7.05 -0.10 -1.50
N ILE A 111 -6.21 -0.74 -2.30
CA ILE A 111 -6.52 -1.99 -2.98
C ILE A 111 -5.68 -3.19 -2.51
N GLY A 112 -4.61 -2.98 -1.75
CA GLY A 112 -3.78 -4.08 -1.29
C GLY A 112 -2.79 -3.73 -0.18
N LEU A 113 -2.41 -4.77 0.57
CA LEU A 113 -1.30 -4.78 1.51
C LEU A 113 -0.31 -5.87 1.07
N THR A 114 0.96 -5.52 0.90
CA THR A 114 2.01 -6.46 0.48
C THR A 114 3.09 -6.57 1.54
N ILE A 115 3.48 -7.79 1.88
CA ILE A 115 4.68 -8.09 2.69
C ILE A 115 5.76 -8.55 1.73
N LEU A 116 6.77 -7.70 1.54
CA LEU A 116 7.83 -7.94 0.56
C LEU A 116 8.74 -9.10 1.01
N PRO A 117 9.49 -9.72 0.08
CA PRO A 117 10.45 -10.78 0.41
C PRO A 117 11.53 -10.34 1.40
N ASP A 118 12.13 -11.32 2.08
CA ASP A 118 13.42 -11.11 2.73
C ASP A 118 14.50 -10.94 1.67
N PHE A 119 15.20 -9.80 1.69
CA PHE A 119 16.35 -9.54 0.82
C PHE A 119 17.68 -9.85 1.51
N GLU A 120 17.64 -10.51 2.69
CA GLU A 120 18.78 -10.86 3.54
C GLU A 120 19.59 -9.64 4.03
N ASP A 121 18.98 -8.46 4.03
CA ASP A 121 19.57 -7.20 4.49
C ASP A 121 19.08 -6.76 5.88
N GLY A 122 18.18 -7.56 6.48
CA GLY A 122 17.60 -7.29 7.79
C GLY A 122 16.59 -6.14 7.81
N VAL A 123 16.18 -5.61 6.65
CA VAL A 123 15.21 -4.52 6.55
C VAL A 123 13.80 -5.11 6.39
N ARG A 124 12.93 -4.77 7.35
CA ARG A 124 11.50 -5.14 7.30
C ARG A 124 10.77 -4.26 6.29
N ARG A 125 10.00 -4.88 5.39
CA ARG A 125 9.35 -4.19 4.27
C ARG A 125 7.87 -4.51 4.16
N VAL A 126 7.08 -3.45 4.12
CA VAL A 126 5.62 -3.51 3.94
C VAL A 126 5.21 -2.49 2.88
N GLY A 127 4.25 -2.85 2.05
CA GLY A 127 3.72 -2.00 1.00
C GLY A 127 2.22 -1.81 1.11
N LEU A 128 1.74 -0.58 0.91
CA LEU A 128 0.33 -0.31 0.65
C LEU A 128 0.18 0.08 -0.83
N VAL A 129 -0.83 -0.50 -1.48
CA VAL A 129 -1.12 -0.28 -2.90
C VAL A 129 -2.46 0.43 -3.03
N PHE A 130 -2.48 1.48 -3.84
CA PHE A 130 -3.66 2.32 -4.07
C PHE A 130 -3.94 2.45 -5.55
N ASN A 131 -5.22 2.33 -5.93
CA ASN A 131 -5.68 2.94 -7.17
C ASN A 131 -5.83 4.45 -6.96
N CYS A 132 -5.65 5.22 -8.02
CA CYS A 132 -5.97 6.64 -7.97
C CYS A 132 -6.56 7.16 -9.28
N THR A 133 -7.08 8.39 -9.26
CA THR A 133 -7.72 8.98 -10.43
C THR A 133 -6.74 9.51 -11.46
N TRP A 134 -5.52 9.89 -11.05
CA TRP A 134 -4.57 10.61 -11.91
C TRP A 134 -3.45 9.74 -12.49
N GLU A 135 -3.21 8.56 -11.94
CA GLU A 135 -2.23 7.58 -12.42
C GLU A 135 -2.93 6.24 -12.65
N GLU A 136 -2.91 5.74 -13.89
CA GLU A 136 -3.67 4.56 -14.30
C GLU A 136 -3.19 3.31 -13.56
N ASP A 137 -1.88 3.20 -13.36
CA ASP A 137 -1.29 2.12 -12.59
C ASP A 137 -1.42 2.35 -11.07
N GLY A 138 -1.85 3.51 -10.61
CA GLY A 138 -1.96 3.80 -9.19
C GLY A 138 -0.63 4.05 -8.47
N VAL A 139 -0.72 4.16 -7.14
CA VAL A 139 0.36 4.63 -6.27
C VAL A 139 0.70 3.61 -5.20
N GLY A 140 1.98 3.45 -4.92
CA GLY A 140 2.52 2.62 -3.86
C GLY A 140 3.09 3.47 -2.72
N VAL A 141 2.99 2.96 -1.50
CA VAL A 141 3.73 3.46 -0.33
C VAL A 141 4.51 2.32 0.28
N ARG A 142 5.84 2.43 0.27
CA ARG A 142 6.74 1.43 0.88
C ARG A 142 7.24 1.90 2.22
N PHE A 143 7.08 1.03 3.21
CA PHE A 143 7.65 1.17 4.54
C PHE A 143 8.92 0.34 4.67
N GLU A 144 9.95 0.91 5.30
CA GLU A 144 11.14 0.21 5.73
C GLU A 144 11.32 0.44 7.23
N ASN A 145 11.35 -0.63 8.02
CA ASN A 145 11.45 -0.55 9.49
C ASN A 145 10.43 0.43 10.13
N GLU A 146 9.17 0.35 9.70
CA GLU A 146 8.06 1.17 10.23
C GLU A 146 8.21 2.69 10.00
N GLU A 147 8.92 3.07 8.93
CA GLU A 147 9.02 4.44 8.42
C GLU A 147 8.70 4.46 6.92
N VAL A 148 8.04 5.53 6.44
CA VAL A 148 7.79 5.71 5.00
C VAL A 148 9.13 5.95 4.28
N ALA A 149 9.54 4.98 3.45
CA ALA A 149 10.81 5.02 2.74
C ALA A 149 10.65 5.52 1.29
N LYS A 150 9.52 5.21 0.64
CA LYS A 150 9.26 5.60 -0.75
C LYS A 150 7.76 5.73 -1.03
N VAL A 151 7.41 6.73 -1.85
CA VAL A 151 6.10 6.90 -2.47
C VAL A 151 6.31 7.13 -3.97
N GLY A 152 5.42 6.59 -4.80
CA GLY A 152 5.50 6.70 -6.26
C GLY A 152 4.54 5.74 -6.94
N TYR A 153 4.83 5.34 -8.18
CA TYR A 153 4.08 4.30 -8.89
C TYR A 153 3.95 3.01 -8.05
N GLN A 154 2.87 2.25 -8.26
CA GLN A 154 2.61 1.04 -7.46
C GLN A 154 3.72 -0.03 -7.53
N ASP A 155 4.57 -0.02 -8.56
CA ASP A 155 5.64 -1.00 -8.75
C ASP A 155 6.70 -1.00 -7.63
N ILE A 156 6.76 0.06 -6.82
CA ILE A 156 7.71 0.14 -5.72
C ILE A 156 7.42 -0.84 -4.57
N VAL A 157 6.22 -1.45 -4.57
CA VAL A 157 5.70 -2.36 -3.54
C VAL A 157 5.18 -3.69 -4.11
N ILE A 158 5.51 -4.01 -5.38
CA ILE A 158 5.07 -5.23 -6.09
C ILE A 158 6.30 -6.04 -6.53
#